data_AF-A0A1Y5TNS7-F1
#
_entry.id   AF-A0A1Y5TNS7-F1
#
_cell.length_a   1.000
_cell.length_b   1.000
_cell.length_c   1.000
_cell.angle_alpha   90.00
_cell.angle_beta   90.00
_cell.angle_gamma   90.00
#
_symmetry.space_group_name_H-M   'P 1'
#
loop_
_entity.id
_entity.type
_entity.pdbx_description
1 polymer ?
#
loop_
_entity_poly.entity_id
_entity_poly.type
_entity_poly.pdbx_seq_one_letter_code
_entity_poly.pdbx_strand_id
1 'polypeptide(L)' 'MDGAASLVGIVLFLWLIVYVCVLLPMSMAAARGRSRLGWLLLTLLFSPFISIIALMVLGPTAELVIAEMNEDGSN' A
#
# COMPACT_ATOMS: atom_id res chain seq x y z
N MET A 1 -19.98 11.15 -28.08
CA MET A 1 -19.60 10.56 -26.78
C MET A 1 -20.37 11.33 -25.73
N ASP A 2 -21.28 10.66 -25.02
CA ASP A 2 -22.16 11.32 -24.06
C ASP A 2 -21.32 11.92 -22.92
N GLY A 3 -21.44 13.23 -22.66
CA GLY A 3 -20.61 13.93 -21.68
C GLY A 3 -20.67 13.33 -20.27
N ALA A 4 -21.77 12.64 -19.93
CA ALA A 4 -21.91 11.87 -18.70
C ALA A 4 -20.94 10.67 -18.63
N ALA A 5 -20.74 9.94 -19.73
CA ALA A 5 -19.81 8.81 -19.78
C ALA A 5 -18.36 9.29 -19.60
N SER A 6 -18.01 10.45 -20.18
CA SER A 6 -16.70 11.07 -19.99
C SER A 6 -16.45 11.46 -18.53
N LEU A 7 -17.46 12.02 -17.85
CA LEU A 7 -17.34 12.45 -16.47
C LEU A 7 -17.17 11.27 -15.51
N VAL A 8 -17.92 10.19 -15.72
CA VAL A 8 -17.76 8.93 -14.97
C VAL A 8 -16.35 8.36 -15.17
N GLY A 9 -15.86 8.35 -16.42
CA GLY A 9 -14.50 7.88 -16.72
C GLY A 9 -13.42 8.67 -15.98
N ILE A 10 -13.54 10.00 -15.93
CA ILE A 10 -12.59 10.86 -15.22
C ILE A 10 -12.61 10.61 -13.70
N VAL A 11 -13.80 10.50 -13.11
CA VAL A 11 -13.94 10.23 -11.66
C VAL A 11 -13.34 8.88 -11.30
N LEU A 12 -13.61 7.84 -12.10
CA LEU A 12 -13.11 6.49 -11.86
C LEU A 12 -11.59 6.43 -12.02
N PHE A 13 -11.04 7.15 -13.00
CA PHE A 13 -9.60 7.29 -13.18
C PHE A 13 -8.92 8.01 -12.01
N LEU A 14 -9.48 9.13 -11.54
CA LEU A 14 -9.00 9.83 -10.35
C LEU A 14 -9.05 8.95 -9.10
N TRP A 15 -10.15 8.21 -8.93
CA TRP A 15 -10.30 7.27 -7.82
C TRP A 15 -9.25 6.16 -7.87
N LEU A 16 -8.99 5.61 -9.06
CA LEU A 16 -7.94 4.61 -9.27
C LEU A 16 -6.56 5.16 -8.91
N ILE A 17 -6.24 6.40 -9.30
CA ILE A 17 -4.97 7.04 -8.95
C ILE A 17 -4.84 7.15 -7.43
N VAL A 18 -5.85 7.66 -6.74
CA VAL A 18 -5.82 7.78 -5.27
C VAL A 18 -5.68 6.40 -4.63
N TYR A 19 -6.38 5.41 -5.14
CA TYR A 19 -6.29 4.03 -4.64
C TYR A 19 -4.87 3.46 -4.75
N VAL A 20 -4.26 3.52 -5.94
CA VAL A 20 -2.92 2.96 -6.20
C VAL A 20 -1.82 3.78 -5.51
N CYS A 21 -1.98 5.10 -5.41
CA CYS A 21 -0.98 5.98 -4.83
C CYS A 21 -1.02 6.04 -3.29
N VAL A 22 -2.17 5.82 -2.67
CA VAL A 22 -2.35 6.04 -1.22
C VAL A 22 -2.77 4.77 -0.51
N LEU A 23 -3.94 4.23 -0.88
CA LEU A 23 -4.55 3.12 -0.14
C LEU A 23 -3.73 1.84 -0.25
N LEU A 24 -3.22 1.54 -1.45
CA LEU A 24 -2.47 0.32 -1.74
C LEU A 24 -1.11 0.26 -0.99
N PRO A 25 -0.21 1.26 -1.11
CA PRO A 25 1.05 1.24 -0.34
C PRO A 25 0.81 1.34 1.17
N MET A 26 -0.25 2.04 1.61
CA MET A 26 -0.60 2.11 3.03
C MET A 26 -1.04 0.75 3.60
N SER A 27 -1.89 0.01 2.88
CA SER A 27 -2.35 -1.31 3.32
C SER A 27 -1.21 -2.34 3.32
N MET A 28 -0.35 -2.31 2.30
CA MET A 28 0.83 -3.17 2.21
C MET A 28 1.85 -2.88 3.32
N ALA A 29 2.07 -1.60 3.64
CA ALA A 29 2.94 -1.22 4.75
C ALA A 29 2.38 -1.71 6.10
N ALA A 30 1.08 -1.57 6.32
CA ALA A 30 0.41 -2.02 7.53
C ALA A 30 0.50 -3.55 7.69
N ALA A 31 0.23 -4.30 6.62
CA ALA A 31 0.32 -5.76 6.61
C ALA A 31 1.73 -6.28 6.92
N ARG A 32 2.77 -5.48 6.65
CA ARG A 32 4.17 -5.81 6.95
C ARG A 32 4.66 -5.24 8.28
N GLY A 33 3.79 -4.66 9.10
CA GLY A 33 4.17 -4.12 10.42
C GLY A 33 4.99 -2.83 10.34
N ARG A 34 4.98 -2.15 9.18
CA ARG A 34 5.74 -0.91 8.96
C ARG A 34 4.84 0.31 9.14
N SER A 35 5.45 1.46 9.45
CA SER A 35 4.71 2.73 9.64
C SER A 35 3.98 3.15 8.36
N ARG A 36 2.64 3.15 8.42
CA ARG A 36 1.74 3.59 7.33
C ARG A 36 2.06 4.99 6.81
N LEU A 37 2.30 5.94 7.73
CA LEU A 37 2.56 7.34 7.39
C LEU A 37 3.93 7.51 6.73
N GLY A 38 4.95 6.78 7.21
CA GLY A 38 6.30 6.82 6.63
C GLY A 38 6.33 6.31 5.19
N TRP A 39 5.63 5.20 4.91
CA TRP A 39 5.50 4.66 3.56
C TRP A 39 4.65 5.52 2.62
N LEU A 40 3.65 6.22 3.16
CA LEU A 40 2.89 7.20 2.40
C LEU A 40 3.77 8.38 1.98
N LEU A 41 4.58 8.93 2.89
CA LEU A 41 5.54 10.00 2.56
C LEU A 41 6.57 9.54 1.54
N LEU A 42 7.08 8.31 1.65
CA LEU A 42 8.02 7.73 0.69
C LEU A 42 7.38 7.60 -0.70
N THR A 43 6.12 7.18 -0.75
CA THR A 43 5.34 7.09 -1.98
C THR A 43 5.15 8.46 -2.62
N LEU A 44 4.86 9.49 -1.82
CA LEU A 44 4.68 10.86 -2.28
C LEU A 44 5.99 11.48 -2.79
N LEU A 45 7.13 11.13 -2.18
CA LEU A 45 8.45 11.68 -2.52
C LEU A 45 9.08 11.04 -3.76
N PHE A 46 8.96 9.72 -3.91
CA PHE A 46 9.60 9.00 -5.01
C PHE A 46 8.61 8.66 -6.13
N SER A 47 7.73 7.72 -5.86
CA SER A 47 6.69 7.22 -6.75
C SER A 47 5.97 6.05 -6.06
N PRO A 48 4.67 5.86 -6.29
CA PRO A 48 3.94 4.69 -5.80
C PRO A 48 4.54 3.38 -6.27
N PHE A 49 5.02 3.31 -7.51
CA PHE A 49 5.63 2.08 -8.04
C PHE A 49 6.90 1.70 -7.29
N ILE A 50 7.76 2.68 -6.99
CA ILE A 50 9.00 2.46 -6.23
C ILE A 50 8.66 1.99 -4.82
N SER A 51 7.65 2.60 -4.18
CA SER A 51 7.24 2.19 -2.84
C SER A 51 6.62 0.80 -2.80
N ILE A 52 5.84 0.40 -3.81
CA ILE A 52 5.30 -0.96 -3.93
C ILE A 52 6.44 -1.97 -4.13
N ILE A 53 7.40 -1.69 -5.01
CA ILE A 53 8.55 -2.56 -5.24
C ILE A 53 9.40 -2.67 -3.97
N ALA A 54 9.69 -1.55 -3.32
CA ALA A 54 10.43 -1.52 -2.08
C ALA A 54 9.70 -2.29 -0.98
N LEU A 55 8.38 -2.13 -0.84
CA LEU A 55 7.57 -2.93 0.08
C LEU A 55 7.70 -4.42 -0.24
N MET A 56 7.60 -4.81 -1.52
CA MET A 56 7.73 -6.21 -1.94
C MET A 56 9.08 -6.80 -1.53
N VAL A 57 10.18 -6.10 -1.84
CA VAL A 57 11.55 -6.54 -1.57
C VAL A 57 11.87 -6.59 -0.08
N LEU A 58 11.37 -5.64 0.71
CA LEU A 58 11.81 -5.46 2.10
C LEU A 58 11.19 -6.45 3.11
N GLY A 59 10.48 -7.48 2.63
CA GLY A 59 9.94 -8.58 3.43
C GLY A 59 8.97 -8.16 4.55
N PRO A 60 8.39 -9.11 5.30
CA PRO A 60 7.76 -8.84 6.59
C PRO A 60 8.80 -8.36 7.62
N THR A 61 8.37 -7.56 8.59
CA THR A 61 9.27 -7.08 9.65
C THR A 61 9.54 -8.19 10.67
N ALA A 62 10.73 -8.20 11.28
CA ALA A 62 11.14 -9.22 12.26
C ALA A 62 10.14 -9.37 13.43
N GLU A 63 9.50 -8.28 13.85
CA GLU A 63 8.49 -8.27 14.91
C GLU A 63 7.27 -9.14 14.56
N LEU A 64 6.80 -9.10 13.31
CA LEU A 64 5.70 -9.95 12.85
C LEU A 64 6.11 -11.42 12.79
N VAL A 65 7.32 -11.69 12.29
CA VAL A 65 7.85 -13.06 12.21
C VAL A 65 7.99 -13.66 13.62
N ILE A 66 8.46 -12.86 14.59
CA ILE A 66 8.57 -13.29 15.99
C ILE A 66 7.20 -13.50 16.62
N ALA A 67 6.21 -12.66 16.32
CA ALA A 67 4.84 -12.84 16.83
C ALA A 67 4.22 -14.15 16.32
N GLU A 68 4.34 -14.43 15.02
CA GLU A 68 3.82 -15.65 14.40
C GLU A 68 4.50 -16.92 14.97
N MET A 69 5.82 -16.88 15.19
CA MET A 69 6.55 -17.97 15.84
C MET A 69 6.11 -18.22 17.30
N ASN A 70 5.70 -17.18 18.03
CA ASN A 70 5.24 -17.31 19.42
C ASN A 70 3.81 -17.87 19.51
N GLU A 71 2.98 -17.60 18.51
CA GLU A 71 1.62 -18.17 18.41
C GLU A 71 1.66 -19.65 18.04
N ASP A 72 2.57 -20.07 17.16
CA ASP A 72 2.70 -21.47 16.73
C ASP A 72 3.37 -22.36 17.81
N GLY A 73 4.28 -21.79 18.62
CA GLY A 73 4.90 -22.50 19.75
C GLY A 73 4.02 -22.65 21.00
N SER A 74 2.82 -22.04 21.01
CA SER A 74 1.88 -22.06 22.14
C SER A 74 0.68 -22.99 21.93
N ASN A 75 0.53 -23.63 20.76
CA ASN A 75 -0.49 -24.65 20.46
C ASN A 75 0.08 -26.07 20.54
#